data_AF-A0A146LS36-F1
#
_entry.id   AF-A0A146LS36-F1
#
_cell.length_a   1.000
_cell.length_b   1.000
_cell.length_c   1.000
_cell.angle_alpha   90.00
_cell.angle_beta   90.00
_cell.angle_gamma   90.00
#
_symmetry.space_group_name_H-M   'P 1'
#
loop_
_entity.id
_entity.type
_entity.pdbx_description
1 polymer ?
#
loop_
_entity_poly.entity_id
_entity_poly.type
_entity_poly.pdbx_seq_one_letter_code
_entity_poly.pdbx_strand_id
1 'polypeptide(L)'
;MVFIFYALSLVMMSLIRPWLVHFFLPKTGGITVYAALYFFPILALLHAVFGGLIYYTFPYIVIVLSVISNAAHFAFKIDQSMKALIKSTVTNIRNLLIVLGHWVVHGYGIISLTQLGEPVFHTALLGLVPLPAVFYILTARFTDPHKLHTD
;
A
#
# COMPACT_ATOMS: atom_id res chain seq x y z
N MET A 1 -15.87 13.69 -6.01
CA MET A 1 -16.19 12.54 -5.14
C MET A 1 -15.54 12.62 -3.76
N VAL A 2 -14.22 12.87 -3.64
CA VAL A 2 -13.54 12.87 -2.33
C VAL A 2 -14.05 13.94 -1.34
N PHE A 3 -14.40 15.15 -1.79
CA PHE A 3 -15.00 16.16 -0.90
C PHE A 3 -16.40 15.77 -0.39
N ILE A 4 -17.19 15.09 -1.23
CA ILE A 4 -18.51 14.57 -0.83
C ILE A 4 -18.33 13.50 0.25
N PHE A 5 -17.32 12.64 0.10
CA PHE A 5 -16.96 11.65 1.10
C PHE A 5 -16.53 12.29 2.43
N TYR A 6 -15.70 13.33 2.40
CA TYR A 6 -15.32 14.06 3.63
C TYR A 6 -16.51 14.76 4.28
N ALA A 7 -17.39 15.38 3.50
CA ALA A 7 -18.60 16.00 4.02
C ALA A 7 -19.53 14.97 4.67
N LEU A 8 -19.76 13.83 4.00
CA LEU A 8 -20.58 12.75 4.55
C LEU A 8 -19.95 12.17 5.81
N SER A 9 -18.63 11.95 5.81
CA SER A 9 -17.90 11.45 6.97
C SER A 9 -18.02 12.41 8.15
N LEU A 10 -17.89 13.71 7.90
CA LEU A 10 -18.06 14.75 8.91
C LEU A 10 -19.49 14.74 9.48
N VAL A 11 -20.52 14.72 8.62
CA VAL A 11 -21.93 14.66 9.04
C VAL A 11 -22.19 13.41 9.87
N MET A 12 -21.77 12.24 9.41
CA MET A 12 -21.95 10.99 10.14
C MET A 12 -21.20 11.00 11.48
N MET A 13 -19.98 11.55 11.51
CA MET A 13 -19.18 11.68 12.73
C MET A 13 -19.81 12.67 13.72
N SER A 14 -20.46 13.73 13.25
CA SER A 14 -21.14 14.72 14.08
C SER A 14 -22.51 14.26 14.59
N LEU A 15 -23.20 13.36 13.89
CA LEU A 15 -24.52 12.88 14.29
C LEU A 15 -24.44 11.56 15.07
N ILE A 16 -23.83 10.52 14.48
CA ILE A 16 -23.85 9.17 15.03
C ILE A 16 -22.95 9.08 16.27
N ARG A 17 -21.80 9.77 16.25
CA ARG A 17 -20.78 9.57 17.28
C ARG A 17 -21.10 10.25 18.60
N PRO A 18 -21.58 11.50 18.66
CA PRO A 18 -22.06 12.10 19.90
C PRO A 18 -23.24 11.33 20.48
N TRP A 19 -24.14 10.84 19.62
CA TRP A 19 -25.23 9.96 20.04
C TRP A 19 -24.68 8.68 20.71
N LEU A 20 -23.77 7.96 20.06
CA LEU A 20 -23.17 6.75 20.61
C LEU A 20 -22.38 7.00 21.90
N VAL A 21 -21.62 8.11 21.97
CA VAL A 21 -20.84 8.49 23.14
C VAL A 21 -21.75 8.84 24.30
N HIS A 22 -22.86 9.55 24.06
CA HIS A 22 -23.83 9.90 25.10
C HIS A 22 -24.46 8.64 25.75
N PHE A 23 -24.80 7.64 24.95
CA PHE A 23 -25.47 6.43 25.46
C PHE A 23 -24.52 5.34 25.97
N PHE A 24 -23.34 5.16 25.35
CA PHE A 24 -22.49 3.98 25.62
C PHE A 24 -21.13 4.32 26.24
N LEU A 25 -20.58 5.53 26.02
CA LEU A 25 -19.20 5.88 26.42
C LEU A 25 -19.06 7.33 26.93
N PRO A 26 -19.87 7.79 27.90
CA PRO A 26 -20.05 9.21 28.22
C PRO A 26 -18.81 9.92 28.77
N LYS A 27 -17.82 9.18 29.30
CA LYS A 27 -16.64 9.77 29.97
C LYS A 27 -15.41 9.97 29.09
N THR A 28 -15.33 9.31 27.92
CA THR A 28 -14.05 9.24 27.16
C THR A 28 -14.20 9.60 25.68
N GLY A 29 -15.42 9.61 25.13
CA GLY A 29 -15.65 9.73 23.69
C GLY A 29 -15.55 11.15 23.10
N GLY A 30 -15.68 12.20 23.93
CA GLY A 30 -15.79 13.59 23.45
C GLY A 30 -14.57 14.07 22.66
N ILE A 31 -13.36 13.79 23.14
CA ILE A 31 -12.08 14.26 22.54
C ILE A 31 -11.97 13.84 21.06
N THR A 32 -12.37 12.61 20.77
CA THR A 32 -12.26 12.04 19.43
C THR A 32 -13.29 12.63 18.44
N VAL A 33 -14.41 13.19 18.93
CA VAL A 33 -15.37 13.94 18.09
C VAL A 33 -14.75 15.27 17.68
N TYR A 34 -14.14 16.00 18.63
CA TYR A 34 -13.44 17.26 18.33
C TYR A 34 -12.28 17.03 17.37
N ALA A 35 -11.46 16.00 17.59
CA ALA A 35 -10.36 15.68 16.69
C ALA A 35 -10.82 15.52 15.23
N ALA A 36 -11.95 14.84 15.00
CA ALA A 36 -12.48 14.65 13.66
C ALA A 36 -13.05 15.93 13.04
N LEU A 37 -13.70 16.79 13.84
CA LEU A 37 -14.17 18.10 13.41
C LEU A 37 -13.05 19.01 12.90
N TYR A 38 -11.82 18.87 13.42
CA TYR A 38 -10.65 19.57 12.88
C TYR A 38 -10.00 18.80 11.72
N PHE A 39 -9.89 17.47 11.82
CA PHE A 39 -9.14 16.66 10.86
C PHE A 39 -9.78 16.62 9.47
N PHE A 40 -11.11 16.46 9.35
CA PHE A 40 -11.78 16.41 8.05
C PHE A 40 -11.65 17.73 7.25
N PRO A 41 -11.86 18.93 7.85
CA PRO A 41 -11.59 20.18 7.15
C PRO A 41 -10.12 20.36 6.74
N ILE A 42 -9.17 19.98 7.59
CA ILE A 42 -7.73 20.04 7.25
C ILE A 42 -7.43 19.11 6.06
N LEU A 43 -7.95 17.88 6.07
CA LEU A 43 -7.83 16.95 4.95
C LEU A 43 -8.47 17.50 3.67
N ALA A 44 -9.64 18.13 3.78
CA ALA A 44 -10.31 18.77 2.65
C ALA A 44 -9.47 19.92 2.09
N LEU A 45 -8.88 20.75 2.95
CA LEU A 45 -7.98 21.82 2.52
C LEU A 45 -6.73 21.25 1.81
N LEU A 46 -6.09 20.24 2.39
CA LEU A 46 -4.95 19.57 1.78
C LEU A 46 -5.31 18.97 0.41
N HIS A 47 -6.47 18.31 0.29
CA HIS A 47 -6.93 17.79 -1.00
C HIS A 47 -7.34 18.88 -1.99
N ALA A 48 -7.83 20.03 -1.53
CA ALA A 48 -8.17 21.16 -2.40
C ALA A 48 -6.90 21.80 -2.97
N VAL A 49 -5.85 21.95 -2.15
CA VAL A 49 -4.59 22.56 -2.56
C VAL A 49 -3.71 21.59 -3.34
N PHE A 50 -3.56 20.35 -2.84
CA PHE A 50 -2.63 19.35 -3.39
C PHE A 50 -3.32 18.27 -4.21
N GLY A 51 -4.64 18.34 -4.45
CA GLY A 51 -5.38 17.28 -5.12
C GLY A 51 -4.78 16.90 -6.47
N GLY A 52 -4.43 17.89 -7.29
CA GLY A 52 -3.76 17.63 -8.58
C GLY A 52 -2.48 16.82 -8.42
N LEU A 53 -1.63 17.18 -7.47
CA LEU A 53 -0.39 16.45 -7.17
C LEU A 53 -0.68 15.05 -6.62
N ILE A 54 -1.61 14.92 -5.68
CA ILE A 54 -1.98 13.65 -5.05
C ILE A 54 -2.48 12.67 -6.12
N TYR A 55 -3.44 13.06 -6.96
CA TYR A 55 -3.99 12.16 -7.97
C TYR A 55 -3.01 11.86 -9.10
N TYR A 56 -2.18 12.83 -9.49
CA TYR A 56 -1.16 12.63 -10.51
C TYR A 56 -0.05 11.67 -10.03
N THR A 57 0.44 11.85 -8.79
CA THR A 57 1.55 11.06 -8.25
C THR A 57 1.13 9.71 -7.68
N PHE A 58 -0.15 9.54 -7.35
CA PHE A 58 -0.70 8.31 -6.77
C PHE A 58 -0.23 7.01 -7.45
N PRO A 59 -0.42 6.80 -8.78
CA PRO A 59 0.00 5.55 -9.42
C PRO A 59 1.50 5.28 -9.29
N TYR A 60 2.32 6.33 -9.40
CA TYR A 60 3.77 6.24 -9.28
C TYR A 60 4.20 5.88 -7.85
N ILE A 61 3.61 6.52 -6.84
CA ILE A 61 3.88 6.23 -5.43
C ILE A 61 3.53 4.77 -5.13
N VAL A 62 2.37 4.29 -5.58
CA VAL A 62 1.94 2.90 -5.36
C VAL A 62 2.92 1.91 -5.99
N ILE A 63 3.33 2.14 -7.25
CA ILE A 63 4.31 1.28 -7.93
C ILE A 63 5.66 1.29 -7.20
N VAL A 64 6.20 2.46 -6.85
CA VAL A 64 7.49 2.57 -6.17
C VAL A 64 7.45 1.92 -4.78
N LEU A 65 6.44 2.23 -3.97
CA LEU A 65 6.31 1.68 -2.62
C LEU A 65 6.05 0.17 -2.64
N SER A 66 5.31 -0.34 -3.63
CA SER A 66 5.10 -1.80 -3.76
C SER A 66 6.40 -2.54 -4.12
N VAL A 67 7.27 -1.97 -4.94
CA VAL A 67 8.61 -2.53 -5.22
C VAL A 67 9.48 -2.51 -3.97
N ILE A 68 9.55 -1.37 -3.27
CA ILE A 68 10.35 -1.22 -2.04
C ILE A 68 9.87 -2.17 -0.95
N SER A 69 8.56 -2.24 -0.70
CA SER A 69 7.99 -3.12 0.33
C SER A 69 8.21 -4.60 0.01
N ASN A 70 8.08 -5.01 -1.25
CA ASN A 70 8.36 -6.37 -1.67
C ASN A 70 9.85 -6.73 -1.46
N ALA A 71 10.76 -5.83 -1.84
CA ALA A 71 12.20 -6.02 -1.59
C ALA A 71 12.52 -6.08 -0.09
N ALA A 72 11.94 -5.18 0.72
CA ALA A 72 12.10 -5.16 2.17
C ALA A 72 11.62 -6.46 2.82
N HIS A 73 10.47 -6.99 2.38
CA HIS A 73 9.92 -8.25 2.87
C HIS A 73 10.89 -9.42 2.69
N PHE A 74 11.56 -9.50 1.54
CA PHE A 74 12.59 -10.54 1.32
C PHE A 74 13.91 -10.23 2.05
N ALA A 75 14.29 -8.96 2.19
CA ALA A 75 15.52 -8.56 2.89
C ALA A 75 15.52 -8.92 4.38
N PHE A 76 14.35 -8.97 5.02
CA PHE A 76 14.24 -9.37 6.42
C PHE A 76 14.27 -10.91 6.65
N LYS A 77 14.45 -11.71 5.60
CA LYS A 77 14.65 -13.17 5.75
C LYS A 77 16.07 -13.46 6.22
N ILE A 78 16.21 -14.41 7.14
CA ILE A 78 17.51 -14.82 7.68
C ILE A 78 18.36 -15.50 6.60
N ASP A 79 17.76 -16.40 5.81
CA ASP A 79 18.44 -17.09 4.72
C ASP A 79 18.22 -16.34 3.40
N GLN A 80 19.27 -15.66 2.94
CA GLN A 80 19.30 -14.89 1.69
C GLN A 80 19.70 -15.74 0.47
N SER A 81 19.75 -17.07 0.58
CA SER A 81 20.00 -17.93 -0.57
C SER A 81 18.78 -17.99 -1.48
N MET A 82 19.00 -17.90 -2.80
CA MET A 82 17.93 -17.93 -3.81
C MET A 82 17.00 -19.15 -3.64
N LYS A 83 17.57 -20.33 -3.37
CA LYS A 83 16.80 -21.57 -3.15
C LYS A 83 15.91 -21.49 -1.90
N ALA A 84 16.43 -20.93 -0.81
CA ALA A 84 15.66 -20.77 0.41
C ALA A 84 14.54 -19.74 0.25
N LEU A 85 14.79 -18.63 -0.43
CA LEU A 85 13.77 -17.61 -0.71
C LEU A 85 12.63 -18.18 -1.55
N ILE A 86 12.93 -18.94 -2.62
CA ILE A 86 11.91 -19.61 -3.44
C ILE A 86 11.12 -20.60 -2.59
N LYS A 87 11.80 -21.52 -1.89
CA LYS A 87 11.15 -22.55 -1.06
C LYS A 87 10.29 -21.92 0.03
N SER A 88 10.78 -20.89 0.71
CA SER A 88 10.03 -20.17 1.74
C SER A 88 8.79 -19.49 1.16
N THR A 89 8.84 -19.01 -0.07
CA THR A 89 7.71 -18.32 -0.74
C THR A 89 6.56 -19.27 -1.03
N VAL A 90 6.84 -20.50 -1.47
CA VAL A 90 5.79 -21.47 -1.81
C VAL A 90 5.36 -22.35 -0.64
N THR A 91 6.27 -22.67 0.30
CA THR A 91 5.97 -23.61 1.41
C THR A 91 5.37 -22.91 2.64
N ASN A 92 5.71 -21.65 2.89
CA ASN A 92 5.19 -20.92 4.05
C ASN A 92 3.96 -20.09 3.65
N ILE A 93 2.78 -20.48 4.15
CA ILE A 93 1.51 -19.82 3.82
C ILE A 93 1.50 -18.33 4.15
N ARG A 94 2.11 -17.91 5.27
CA ARG A 94 2.22 -16.49 5.63
C ARG A 94 3.05 -15.73 4.61
N ASN A 95 4.16 -16.32 4.17
CA ASN A 95 5.04 -15.71 3.18
C ASN A 95 4.34 -15.58 1.82
N LEU A 96 3.65 -16.63 1.40
CA LEU A 96 2.86 -16.64 0.17
C LEU A 96 1.80 -15.54 0.18
N LEU A 97 1.00 -15.45 1.26
CA LEU A 97 -0.05 -14.43 1.39
C LEU A 97 0.52 -13.01 1.35
N ILE A 98 1.68 -12.77 1.99
CA ILE A 98 2.32 -11.46 1.94
C ILE A 98 2.75 -11.11 0.51
N VAL A 99 3.40 -12.03 -0.21
CA VAL A 99 3.83 -11.81 -1.61
C VAL A 99 2.63 -11.59 -2.52
N LEU A 100 1.55 -12.37 -2.37
CA LEU A 100 0.30 -12.15 -3.10
C LEU A 100 -0.30 -10.77 -2.80
N GLY A 101 -0.25 -10.31 -1.55
CA GLY A 101 -0.66 -8.95 -1.19
C GLY A 101 0.15 -7.89 -1.93
N HIS A 102 1.49 -8.04 -1.99
CA HIS A 102 2.35 -7.15 -2.77
C HIS A 102 2.01 -7.17 -4.26
N TRP A 103 1.72 -8.33 -4.83
CA TRP A 103 1.31 -8.46 -6.23
C TRP A 103 0.00 -7.74 -6.53
N VAL A 104 -0.99 -7.86 -5.64
CA VAL A 104 -2.27 -7.14 -5.78
C VAL A 104 -2.03 -5.63 -5.76
N VAL A 105 -1.24 -5.12 -4.81
CA VAL A 105 -0.94 -3.68 -4.71
C VAL A 105 -0.15 -3.20 -5.94
N HIS A 106 0.84 -3.96 -6.40
CA HIS A 106 1.64 -3.59 -7.58
C HIS A 106 0.81 -3.60 -8.87
N GLY A 107 -0.03 -4.64 -9.06
CA GLY A 107 -0.96 -4.72 -10.17
C GLY A 107 -1.98 -3.59 -10.16
N TYR A 108 -2.53 -3.23 -9.00
CA TYR A 108 -3.38 -2.05 -8.84
C TYR A 108 -2.64 -0.76 -9.24
N GLY A 109 -1.36 -0.63 -8.89
CA GLY A 109 -0.49 0.45 -9.35
C GLY A 109 -0.43 0.55 -10.88
N ILE A 110 -0.17 -0.56 -11.58
CA ILE A 110 -0.11 -0.62 -13.05
C ILE A 110 -1.47 -0.24 -13.67
N ILE A 111 -2.58 -0.77 -13.15
CA ILE A 111 -3.93 -0.43 -13.61
C ILE A 111 -4.21 1.06 -13.40
N SER A 112 -3.86 1.60 -12.24
CA SER A 112 -4.08 3.01 -11.92
C SER A 112 -3.27 3.95 -12.80
N LEU A 113 -2.06 3.55 -13.21
CA LEU A 113 -1.19 4.32 -14.09
C LEU A 113 -1.70 4.33 -15.54
N THR A 114 -2.07 3.14 -16.04
CA THR A 114 -2.42 2.95 -17.46
C THR A 114 -3.88 3.25 -17.77
N GLN A 115 -4.73 3.27 -16.73
CA GLN A 115 -6.18 3.43 -16.82
C GLN A 115 -6.87 2.47 -17.81
N LEU A 116 -6.17 1.39 -18.20
CA LEU A 116 -6.58 0.45 -19.25
C LEU A 116 -6.95 1.12 -20.59
N GLY A 117 -6.33 2.25 -20.93
CA GLY A 117 -6.60 2.98 -22.18
C GLY A 117 -6.43 2.15 -23.45
N GLU A 118 -5.40 1.29 -23.51
CA GLU A 118 -5.22 0.25 -24.52
C GLU A 118 -5.32 -1.12 -23.87
N PRO A 119 -6.51 -1.76 -23.84
CA PRO A 119 -6.76 -2.92 -23.00
C PRO A 119 -5.83 -4.10 -23.26
N VAL A 120 -5.48 -4.38 -24.52
CA VAL A 120 -4.62 -5.53 -24.87
C VAL A 120 -3.20 -5.32 -24.35
N PHE A 121 -2.59 -4.18 -24.67
CA PHE A 121 -1.23 -3.86 -24.25
C PHE A 121 -1.13 -3.67 -22.72
N HIS A 122 -2.06 -2.92 -22.12
CA HIS A 122 -2.04 -2.64 -20.69
C HIS A 122 -2.32 -3.88 -19.83
N THR A 123 -3.16 -4.81 -20.31
CA THR A 123 -3.36 -6.09 -19.60
C THR A 123 -2.11 -6.96 -19.69
N ALA A 124 -1.38 -6.92 -20.81
CA ALA A 124 -0.11 -7.63 -20.91
C ALA A 124 0.93 -7.16 -19.88
N LEU A 125 0.92 -5.86 -19.51
CA LEU A 125 1.78 -5.32 -18.45
C LEU A 125 1.51 -5.94 -17.07
N LEU A 126 0.31 -6.50 -16.82
CA LEU A 126 0.04 -7.23 -15.57
C LEU A 126 0.86 -8.52 -15.46
N GLY A 127 1.37 -9.05 -16.57
CA GLY A 127 2.37 -10.12 -16.56
C GLY A 127 3.68 -9.74 -15.86
N LEU A 128 3.95 -8.44 -15.69
CA LEU A 128 5.12 -7.93 -14.96
C LEU A 128 4.88 -7.82 -13.46
N VAL A 129 3.68 -8.12 -12.96
CA VAL A 129 3.38 -8.09 -11.52
C VAL A 129 4.34 -8.91 -10.65
N PRO A 130 4.73 -10.16 -11.01
CA PRO A 130 5.69 -10.93 -10.22
C PRO A 130 7.14 -10.45 -10.38
N LEU A 131 7.43 -9.54 -11.32
CA LEU A 131 8.79 -9.12 -11.66
C LEU A 131 9.59 -8.61 -10.44
N PRO A 132 9.06 -7.77 -9.54
CA PRO A 132 9.84 -7.29 -8.39
C PRO A 132 10.29 -8.43 -7.45
N ALA A 133 9.45 -9.44 -7.25
CA ALA A 133 9.78 -10.60 -6.42
C ALA A 133 10.80 -11.52 -7.09
N VAL A 134 10.59 -11.80 -8.38
CA VAL A 134 11.54 -12.60 -9.18
C VAL A 134 12.89 -11.90 -9.25
N PHE A 135 12.91 -10.60 -9.54
CA PHE A 135 14.12 -9.79 -9.64
C PHE A 135 14.91 -9.80 -8.32
N TYR A 136 14.24 -9.60 -7.18
CA TYR A 136 14.90 -9.68 -5.88
C TYR A 136 15.51 -11.06 -5.64
N ILE A 137 14.74 -12.14 -5.84
CA ILE A 137 15.19 -13.51 -5.59
C ILE A 137 16.41 -13.86 -6.46
N LEU A 138 16.41 -13.46 -7.73
CA LEU A 138 17.53 -13.70 -8.65
C LEU A 138 18.78 -12.89 -8.28
N THR A 139 18.59 -11.67 -7.77
CA THR A 139 19.71 -10.78 -7.42
C THR A 139 20.18 -10.90 -5.97
N ALA A 140 19.47 -11.66 -5.13
CA ALA A 140 19.78 -11.84 -3.70
C ALA A 140 21.23 -12.26 -3.41
N ARG A 141 21.88 -12.99 -4.33
CA ARG A 141 23.30 -13.35 -4.21
C ARG A 141 24.22 -12.12 -4.18
N PHE A 142 23.90 -11.09 -4.94
CA PHE A 142 24.71 -9.87 -5.06
C PHE A 142 24.41 -8.85 -3.95
N THR A 143 23.35 -9.07 -3.18
CA THR A 143 22.90 -8.15 -2.12
C THR A 143 23.60 -8.42 -0.78
N ASP A 144 24.25 -9.56 -0.62
CA ASP A 144 24.97 -9.94 0.60
C ASP A 144 26.47 -9.62 0.49
N PRO A 145 27.00 -8.62 1.24
CA PRO A 145 28.40 -8.22 1.17
C PRO A 145 29.37 -9.36 1.50
N HIS A 146 28.95 -10.29 2.38
CA HIS A 146 29.79 -11.42 2.78
C HIS A 146 29.96 -12.46 1.66
N LYS A 147 29.11 -12.42 0.63
CA LYS A 147 29.20 -13.31 -0.55
C LYS A 147 29.95 -12.68 -1.72
N LEU A 148 30.30 -11.39 -1.63
CA LEU A 148 31.13 -10.70 -2.64
C LEU A 148 32.62 -10.94 -2.40
N HIS A 149 33.02 -11.22 -1.16
CA HIS A 149 34.36 -11.66 -0.80
C HIS A 149 34.38 -13.18 -0.73
N THR A 150 34.55 -13.83 -1.88
CA THR A 150 35.04 -15.20 -1.90
C THR A 150 36.38 -15.16 -2.62
N ASP A 151 37.44 -15.56 -1.92
CA ASP A 151 38.71 -15.99 -2.51
C ASP A 151 38.48 -17.00 -3.65
#